data_AF-A0A966MUS9-F1
#
_entry.id   AF-A0A966MUS9-F1
#
_cell.length_a   1.000
_cell.length_b   1.000
_cell.length_c   1.000
_cell.angle_alpha   90.00
_cell.angle_beta   90.00
_cell.angle_gamma   90.00
#
_symmetry.space_group_name_H-M   'P 1'
#
loop_
_entity.id
_entity.type
_entity.pdbx_description
1 polymer ?
#
loop_
_entity_poly.entity_id
_entity_poly.type
_entity_poly.pdbx_seq_one_letter_code
_entity_poly.pdbx_strand_id
1 'polypeptide(L)'
;MHSPGSSTSRPLLLGLTGGIGSGKSTVSQRLAQLGAVVIDADAIARGVTAPGGAAMPAIRAQFGAEFVTSDGLGGVLDCQPCTPLGLQPPA
;
A
#
# COMPACT_ATOMS: atom_id res chain seq x y z
N MET A 1 -1.45 -49.43 -13.38
CA MET A 1 -1.94 -48.19 -14.03
C MET A 1 -1.89 -47.09 -12.96
N HIS A 2 -0.77 -46.38 -12.85
CA HIS A 2 -0.63 -45.25 -11.93
C HIS A 2 -0.74 -43.96 -12.75
N SER A 3 -1.83 -43.22 -12.57
CA SER A 3 -1.98 -41.87 -13.13
C SER A 3 -1.07 -40.91 -12.36
N PRO A 4 -0.28 -40.04 -13.03
CA PRO A 4 0.44 -38.97 -12.35
C PRO A 4 -0.55 -37.88 -11.94
N GLY A 5 -0.70 -37.66 -10.64
CA GLY A 5 -1.44 -36.52 -10.10
C GLY A 5 -0.74 -35.22 -10.51
N SER A 6 -1.50 -34.30 -11.11
CA SER A 6 -1.05 -32.97 -11.51
C SER A 6 -0.65 -32.14 -10.29
N SER A 7 0.65 -32.01 -10.02
CA SER A 7 1.15 -31.06 -9.03
C SER A 7 1.16 -29.66 -9.63
N THR A 8 0.10 -28.88 -9.42
CA THR A 8 0.12 -27.44 -9.68
C THR A 8 1.12 -26.78 -8.74
N SER A 9 2.33 -26.52 -9.24
CA SER A 9 3.36 -25.79 -8.50
C SER A 9 2.86 -24.37 -8.25
N ARG A 10 2.61 -24.04 -6.98
CA ARG A 10 2.27 -22.66 -6.59
C ARG A 10 3.55 -21.82 -6.69
N PRO A 11 3.48 -20.63 -7.32
CA PRO A 11 4.63 -19.75 -7.37
C PRO A 11 5.07 -19.37 -5.94
N LEU A 12 6.38 -19.28 -5.73
CA LEU A 12 6.96 -18.82 -4.48
C LEU A 12 6.64 -17.32 -4.31
N LEU A 13 5.96 -16.97 -3.21
CA LEU A 13 5.67 -15.58 -2.84
C LEU A 13 6.69 -15.11 -1.80
N LEU A 14 7.44 -14.05 -2.13
CA LEU A 14 8.48 -13.48 -1.27
C LEU A 14 8.11 -12.04 -0.88
N GLY A 15 8.11 -11.75 0.43
CA GLY A 15 7.97 -10.40 0.95
C GLY A 15 9.32 -9.72 1.10
N LEU A 16 9.52 -8.58 0.45
CA LEU A 16 10.75 -7.79 0.57
C LEU A 16 10.52 -6.60 1.52
N THR A 17 11.12 -6.67 2.71
CA THR A 17 10.95 -5.66 3.77
C THR A 17 12.27 -4.97 4.11
N GLY A 18 12.20 -3.80 4.76
CA GLY A 18 13.37 -3.01 5.14
C GLY A 18 13.06 -1.52 5.27
N GLY A 19 13.86 -0.80 6.07
CA GLY A 19 13.68 0.63 6.32
C GLY A 19 13.88 1.54 5.10
N ILE A 20 13.66 2.84 5.27
CA ILE A 20 13.97 3.85 4.25
C ILE A 20 15.47 3.80 3.93
N GLY A 21 15.83 3.83 2.65
CA GLY A 21 17.24 3.78 2.21
C GLY A 21 17.91 2.40 2.24
N SER A 22 17.21 1.33 2.64
CA SER A 22 17.77 -0.04 2.70
C SER A 22 18.01 -0.72 1.34
N GLY A 23 17.66 -0.08 0.22
CA GLY A 23 17.91 -0.62 -1.12
C GLY A 23 16.93 -1.72 -1.59
N LYS A 24 15.74 -1.85 -0.96
CA LYS A 24 14.69 -2.80 -1.41
C LYS A 24 14.39 -2.70 -2.90
N SER A 25 14.23 -1.48 -3.42
CA SER A 25 13.96 -1.27 -4.85
C SER A 25 15.06 -1.88 -5.72
N THR A 26 16.33 -1.72 -5.34
CA THR A 26 17.47 -2.34 -6.04
C THR A 26 17.41 -3.88 -6.01
N VAL A 27 17.07 -4.47 -4.88
CA VAL A 27 16.93 -5.93 -4.75
C VAL A 27 15.75 -6.43 -5.59
N SER A 28 14.60 -5.75 -5.53
CA SER A 28 13.42 -6.12 -6.34
C SER A 28 13.70 -6.05 -7.84
N GLN A 29 14.46 -5.04 -8.31
CA GLN A 29 14.86 -4.93 -9.72
C GLN A 29 15.80 -6.06 -10.13
N ARG A 30 16.73 -6.47 -9.27
CA ARG A 30 17.60 -7.63 -9.55
C ARG A 30 16.77 -8.92 -9.63
N LEU A 31 15.80 -9.11 -8.73
CA LEU A 31 14.90 -10.27 -8.80
C LEU A 31 14.07 -10.24 -10.10
N ALA A 32 13.60 -9.08 -10.54
CA ALA A 32 12.91 -8.92 -11.81
C ALA A 32 13.78 -9.33 -13.01
N GLN A 33 15.05 -8.92 -13.03
CA GLN A 33 16.02 -9.30 -14.06
C GLN A 33 16.28 -10.82 -14.09
N LEU A 34 16.10 -11.50 -12.96
CA LEU A 34 16.20 -12.96 -12.85
C LEU A 34 14.89 -13.69 -13.19
N GLY A 35 13.85 -12.96 -13.63
CA GLY A 35 12.57 -13.53 -14.06
C GLY A 35 11.47 -13.53 -13.00
N ALA A 36 11.69 -12.92 -11.84
CA ALA A 36 10.63 -12.78 -10.85
C ALA A 36 9.61 -11.71 -11.25
N VAL A 37 8.33 -11.95 -10.96
CA VAL A 37 7.30 -10.91 -11.04
C VAL A 37 7.38 -10.06 -9.77
N VAL A 38 7.53 -8.75 -9.94
CA VAL A 38 7.58 -7.80 -8.82
C VAL A 38 6.19 -7.20 -8.60
N ILE A 39 5.71 -7.30 -7.35
CA ILE A 39 4.51 -6.62 -6.87
C ILE A 39 4.97 -5.48 -5.96
N ASP A 40 4.91 -4.25 -6.46
CA ASP A 40 5.31 -3.06 -5.71
C ASP A 40 4.14 -2.52 -4.89
N ALA A 41 4.19 -2.75 -3.58
CA ALA A 41 3.16 -2.30 -2.65
C ALA A 41 3.08 -0.76 -2.56
N ASP A 42 4.19 -0.04 -2.69
CA ASP A 42 4.20 1.43 -2.61
C ASP A 42 3.53 2.03 -3.86
N ALA A 43 3.79 1.45 -5.04
CA ALA A 43 3.13 1.86 -6.27
C ALA A 43 1.62 1.58 -6.25
N ILE A 44 1.23 0.40 -5.75
CA ILE A 44 -0.19 0.04 -5.58
C ILE A 44 -0.86 0.99 -4.60
N ALA A 45 -0.25 1.25 -3.45
CA ALA A 45 -0.78 2.16 -2.44
C ALA A 45 -1.04 3.55 -3.03
N ARG A 46 -0.08 4.10 -3.79
CA ARG A 46 -0.25 5.39 -4.48
C ARG A 46 -1.36 5.35 -5.53
N GLY A 47 -1.50 4.25 -6.26
CA GLY A 47 -2.55 4.10 -7.27
C GLY A 47 -3.96 4.09 -6.67
N VAL A 48 -4.17 3.35 -5.58
CA VAL A 48 -5.49 3.23 -4.96
C VAL A 48 -5.90 4.48 -4.17
N THR A 49 -4.93 5.34 -3.81
CA THR A 49 -5.14 6.62 -3.11
C THR A 49 -5.03 7.86 -4.02
N ALA A 50 -4.87 7.64 -5.32
CA ALA A 50 -4.94 8.70 -6.33
C ALA A 50 -6.36 9.33 -6.37
N PRO A 51 -6.57 10.47 -7.04
CA PRO A 51 -7.90 11.06 -7.13
C PRO A 51 -8.89 10.09 -7.79
N GLY A 52 -10.02 9.86 -7.13
CA GLY A 52 -11.00 8.85 -7.56
C GLY A 52 -10.57 7.40 -7.32
N GLY A 53 -9.45 7.16 -6.63
CA GLY A 53 -8.95 5.83 -6.31
C GLY A 53 -9.88 5.05 -5.38
N ALA A 54 -9.84 3.72 -5.49
CA ALA A 54 -10.74 2.82 -4.79
C ALA A 54 -10.65 2.93 -3.25
N ALA A 55 -9.52 3.40 -2.71
CA ALA A 55 -9.34 3.57 -1.27
C ALA A 55 -9.88 4.92 -0.75
N MET A 56 -10.12 5.90 -1.62
CA MET A 56 -10.52 7.27 -1.23
C MET A 56 -11.87 7.34 -0.48
N PRO A 57 -12.93 6.60 -0.85
CA PRO A 57 -14.17 6.61 -0.09
C PRO A 57 -14.00 6.13 1.36
N ALA A 58 -13.23 5.06 1.55
CA ALA A 58 -12.95 4.51 2.87
C ALA A 58 -12.08 5.45 3.71
N ILE A 59 -11.06 6.05 3.10
CA ILE A 59 -10.20 7.05 3.74
C ILE A 59 -11.01 8.28 4.18
N ARG A 60 -11.88 8.80 3.30
CA ARG A 60 -12.77 9.92 3.63
C ARG A 60 -13.74 9.60 4.77
N ALA A 61 -14.29 8.38 4.79
CA ALA A 61 -15.22 7.95 5.84
C ALA A 61 -14.53 7.83 7.20
N GLN A 62 -13.25 7.42 7.23
CA GLN A 62 -12.51 7.18 8.46
C GLN A 62 -11.82 8.42 9.02
N PHE A 63 -11.22 9.24 8.14
CA PHE A 63 -10.38 10.36 8.55
C PHE A 63 -11.06 11.72 8.36
N GLY A 64 -12.12 11.80 7.55
CA GLY A 64 -12.76 13.05 7.19
C GLY A 64 -12.33 13.57 5.81
N ALA A 65 -13.06 14.54 5.29
CA ALA A 65 -12.85 15.10 3.96
C ALA A 65 -11.63 16.03 3.89
N GLU A 66 -11.18 16.55 5.03
CA GLU A 66 -10.02 17.42 5.19
C GLU A 66 -8.69 16.72 4.87
N PHE A 67 -8.64 15.39 4.94
CA PHE A 67 -7.49 14.56 4.55
C PHE A 67 -7.52 14.14 3.07
N VAL A 68 -8.51 14.62 2.31
CA VAL A 68 -8.70 14.32 0.89
C VAL A 68 -8.65 15.61 0.10
N THR A 69 -7.64 15.73 -0.75
CA THR A 69 -7.49 16.87 -1.66
C THR A 69 -8.13 16.56 -3.02
N SER A 70 -8.28 17.59 -3.86
CA SER A 70 -8.72 17.44 -5.26
C SER A 70 -7.85 16.45 -6.04
N ASP A 71 -6.58 16.33 -5.65
CA ASP A 71 -5.57 15.53 -6.33
C ASP A 71 -5.43 14.13 -5.71
N GLY A 72 -6.41 13.69 -4.91
CA GLY A 72 -6.39 12.43 -4.17
C GLY A 72 -5.90 12.63 -2.74
N LEU A 73 -5.10 11.71 -2.22
CA LEU A 73 -4.49 11.82 -0.90
C LEU A 73 -3.33 12.85 -0.94
N GLY A 74 -3.66 14.13 -0.88
CA GLY A 74 -2.71 15.22 -0.63
C GLY A 74 -2.61 15.48 0.88
N GLY A 75 -1.50 15.91 1.46
CA GLY A 75 -0.26 16.46 0.96
C GLY A 75 0.19 17.45 2.04
N VAL A 76 1.30 17.15 2.74
CA VAL A 76 1.71 17.78 4.01
C VAL A 76 0.58 17.71 5.05
N LEU A 77 0.62 16.65 5.87
CA LEU A 77 0.14 16.79 7.25
C LEU A 77 1.02 17.88 7.85
N ASP A 78 0.65 19.15 7.66
CA ASP A 78 1.10 20.16 8.58
C ASP A 78 0.64 19.61 9.92
N CYS A 79 1.60 19.38 10.82
CA CYS A 79 1.28 19.17 12.21
C CYS A 79 0.54 20.42 12.65
N GLN A 80 -0.78 20.44 12.44
CA GLN A 80 -1.64 21.33 13.17
C GLN A 80 -1.23 21.13 14.63
N PRO A 81 -1.05 22.21 15.41
CA PRO A 81 -0.74 22.06 16.83
C PRO A 81 -1.74 21.07 17.38
N CYS A 82 -1.22 20.02 18.04
CA CYS A 82 -2.01 18.98 18.71
C CYS A 82 -3.00 19.67 19.64
N THR A 83 -4.14 20.07 19.10
CA THR A 83 -5.25 20.58 19.86
C THR A 83 -5.79 19.32 20.50
N PRO A 84 -5.81 19.22 21.85
CA PRO A 84 -6.21 18.00 22.50
C PRO A 84 -7.61 17.67 21.99
N LEU A 85 -7.69 16.59 21.20
CA LEU A 85 -8.92 16.07 20.64
C LEU A 85 -9.80 15.81 21.85
N GLY A 86 -10.74 16.71 22.10
CA GLY A 86 -11.76 16.57 23.12
C GLY A 86 -12.56 15.33 22.74
N LEU A 87 -12.15 14.20 23.30
CA LEU A 87 -12.90 12.96 23.34
C LEU A 87 -14.25 13.28 23.98
N GLN A 88 -15.24 13.62 23.16
CA GLN A 88 -16.63 13.34 23.49
C GLN A 88 -16.88 11.88 23.05
N PRO A 89 -16.96 10.94 24.01
CA PRO A 89 -17.37 9.58 23.70
C PRO A 89 -18.80 9.58 23.13
N PRO A 90 -19.14 8.64 22.23
CA PRO A 90 -20.50 8.55 21.71
C PRO A 90 -21.47 7.99 22.78
N ALA A 91 -22.66 8.61 22.80
CA ALA A 91 -23.86 8.41 23.63
C ALA A 91 -23.87 9.08 25.01
#